data_AF-A0A2P4XC13-F1
#
_entry.id   AF-A0A2P4XC13-F1
#
_cell.length_a   1.000
_cell.length_b   1.000
_cell.length_c   1.000
_cell.angle_alpha   90.00
_cell.angle_beta   90.00
_cell.angle_gamma   90.00
#
_symmetry.space_group_name_H-M   'P 1'
#
loop_
_entity.id
_entity.type
_entity.pdbx_description
1 polymer ?
#
loop_
_entity_poly.entity_id
_entity_poly.type
_entity_poly.pdbx_seq_one_letter_code
_entity_poly.pdbx_strand_id
1 'polypeptide(L)'
;MTRVILVSMGLGTVFFLAIAIAGYAAGGCQLSGNLLFSAVNTSDPYSTSALGFIPNRGAVIMAYLFMHMHIVIAFSTITMPAFFMAERFLLGMHKDQPVLDAEQGVEIHEKISSLADASPSQIIECNYASTANNLQVVVNYEDEMSEYRGKLNMLRYMFLRLCILALLVVASIFLRDHFLDLVDFTGASAVTASSLVLPLLFYLKVFWNKLPAYERAGSVMIIAVCSVLGVYVMYYAGKNLFNPDSDSVTFPYCSEEYQSDPYYVRNTTSN
;
A
#
# COMPACT_ATOMS: atom_id res chain seq x y z
N MET A 1 -11.82 -0.74 22.03
CA MET A 1 -11.19 -0.71 20.68
C MET A 1 -9.93 0.17 20.61
N THR A 2 -9.92 1.41 21.12
CA THR A 2 -8.77 2.33 21.07
C THR A 2 -7.47 1.78 21.68
N ARG A 3 -7.56 1.02 22.78
CA ARG A 3 -6.38 0.41 23.43
C ARG A 3 -5.66 -0.59 22.53
N VAL A 4 -6.40 -1.37 21.74
CA VAL A 4 -5.82 -2.35 20.82
C VAL A 4 -5.10 -1.64 19.67
N ILE A 5 -5.69 -0.56 19.14
CA ILE A 5 -5.07 0.28 18.10
C ILE A 5 -3.78 0.91 18.61
N LEU A 6 -3.79 1.43 19.83
CA LEU A 6 -2.61 2.08 20.42
C LEU A 6 -1.48 1.07 20.62
N VAL A 7 -1.80 -0.13 21.10
CA VAL A 7 -0.80 -1.21 21.26
C VAL A 7 -0.27 -1.69 19.91
N SER A 8 -1.13 -1.91 18.91
CA SER A 8 -0.69 -2.42 17.60
C SER A 8 0.12 -1.40 16.81
N MET A 9 -0.33 -0.14 16.75
CA MET A 9 0.44 0.95 16.11
C MET A 9 1.74 1.21 16.84
N GLY A 10 1.72 1.26 18.18
CA GLY A 10 2.92 1.45 18.98
C GLY A 10 3.96 0.35 18.76
N LEU A 11 3.52 -0.92 18.79
CA LEU A 11 4.39 -2.06 18.51
C LEU A 11 4.98 -2.00 17.10
N GLY A 12 4.14 -1.67 16.09
CA GLY A 12 4.59 -1.51 14.71
C GLY A 12 5.65 -0.40 14.57
N THR A 13 5.42 0.76 15.19
CA THR A 13 6.38 1.87 15.18
C THR A 13 7.70 1.49 15.82
N VAL A 14 7.69 0.75 16.93
CA VAL A 14 8.92 0.28 17.60
C VAL A 14 9.72 -0.65 16.68
N PHE A 15 9.06 -1.59 15.99
CA PHE A 15 9.73 -2.47 15.04
C PHE A 15 10.30 -1.71 13.83
N PHE A 16 9.54 -0.80 13.23
CA PHE A 16 10.03 0.03 12.13
C PHE A 16 11.21 0.91 12.55
N LEU A 17 11.14 1.50 13.75
CA LEU A 17 12.21 2.31 14.30
C LEU A 17 13.48 1.47 14.55
N ALA A 18 13.33 0.27 15.11
CA ALA A 18 14.46 -0.63 15.35
C ALA A 18 15.15 -1.04 14.04
N ILE A 19 14.37 -1.37 12.99
CA ILE A 19 14.91 -1.69 11.66
C ILE A 19 15.60 -0.47 11.04
N ALA A 20 15.00 0.73 11.16
CA ALA A 20 15.59 1.96 10.64
C ALA A 20 16.93 2.30 11.31
N ILE A 21 17.00 2.21 12.65
CA ILE A 21 18.24 2.45 13.41
C ILE A 21 19.30 1.41 13.06
N ALA A 22 18.93 0.13 13.00
CA ALA A 22 19.86 -0.95 12.64
C ALA A 22 20.38 -0.81 11.20
N GLY A 23 19.49 -0.45 10.26
CA GLY A 23 19.83 -0.18 8.87
C GLY A 23 20.78 1.00 8.73
N TYR A 24 20.49 2.12 9.40
CA TYR A 24 21.35 3.30 9.39
C TYR A 24 22.71 3.03 10.04
N ALA A 25 22.75 2.32 11.17
CA ALA A 25 24.00 1.97 11.84
C ALA A 25 24.88 1.01 11.01
N ALA A 26 24.28 0.14 10.20
CA ALA A 26 25.00 -0.83 9.38
C ALA A 26 25.39 -0.31 7.99
N GLY A 27 24.56 0.53 7.36
CA GLY A 27 24.76 1.00 5.97
C GLY A 27 25.15 2.47 5.84
N GLY A 28 25.07 3.27 6.90
CA GLY A 28 25.42 4.69 6.88
C GLY A 28 24.65 5.49 5.82
N CYS A 29 25.30 6.52 5.27
CA CYS A 29 24.71 7.39 4.23
C CYS A 29 24.58 6.72 2.84
N GLN A 30 25.02 5.47 2.70
CA GLN A 30 25.05 4.73 1.42
C GLN A 30 23.94 3.69 1.28
N LEU A 31 22.97 3.72 2.20
CA LEU A 31 21.82 2.85 2.18
C LEU A 31 20.97 3.15 0.93
N SER A 32 21.07 2.30 -0.08
CA SER A 32 20.10 2.28 -1.17
C SER A 32 18.76 1.88 -0.60
N GLY A 33 17.69 2.59 -0.95
CA GLY A 33 16.40 2.39 -0.27
C GLY A 33 15.73 1.05 -0.55
N ASN A 34 16.20 0.23 -1.50
CA ASN A 34 15.92 -1.20 -1.46
C ASN A 34 17.10 -1.97 -0.86
N LEU A 35 16.93 -2.33 0.42
CA LEU A 35 17.93 -3.05 1.22
C LEU A 35 18.37 -4.38 0.60
N LEU A 36 17.51 -5.05 -0.17
CA LEU A 36 17.89 -6.31 -0.84
C LEU A 36 18.85 -6.08 -1.98
N PHE A 37 18.66 -5.03 -2.79
CA PHE A 37 19.62 -4.68 -3.85
C PHE A 37 20.93 -4.14 -3.29
N SER A 38 20.92 -3.60 -2.08
CA SER A 38 22.14 -3.12 -1.41
C SER A 38 22.92 -4.26 -0.73
N ALA A 39 22.23 -5.29 -0.27
CA ALA A 39 22.81 -6.43 0.45
C ALA A 39 23.60 -7.41 -0.44
N VAL A 40 23.41 -7.39 -1.77
CA VAL A 40 24.09 -8.28 -2.72
C VAL A 40 24.44 -7.51 -3.97
N ASN A 41 25.66 -7.68 -4.47
CA ASN A 41 26.03 -7.20 -5.80
C ASN A 41 25.35 -8.07 -6.88
N THR A 42 24.46 -7.46 -7.67
CA THR A 42 23.69 -8.16 -8.71
C THR A 42 24.48 -8.50 -9.96
N SER A 43 25.61 -7.82 -10.21
CA SER A 43 26.49 -8.09 -11.35
C SER A 43 27.51 -9.19 -11.03
N ASP A 44 28.11 -9.15 -9.84
CA ASP A 44 29.13 -10.13 -9.42
C ASP A 44 28.92 -10.62 -7.97
N PRO A 45 28.40 -11.84 -7.75
CA PRO A 45 28.10 -12.36 -6.41
C PRO A 45 29.35 -12.72 -5.58
N TYR A 46 30.55 -12.61 -6.17
CA TYR A 46 31.84 -12.80 -5.50
C TYR A 46 32.49 -11.48 -5.06
N SER A 47 31.96 -10.35 -5.51
CA SER A 47 32.46 -9.02 -5.19
C SER A 47 31.78 -8.45 -3.95
N THR A 48 32.35 -7.38 -3.39
CA THR A 48 31.75 -6.65 -2.28
C THR A 48 30.39 -6.09 -2.68
N SER A 49 29.41 -6.19 -1.78
CA SER A 49 28.09 -5.56 -1.97
C SER A 49 28.21 -4.04 -1.90
N ALA A 50 27.14 -3.30 -2.22
CA ALA A 50 27.14 -1.84 -2.15
C ALA A 50 27.52 -1.30 -0.74
N LEU A 51 27.33 -2.11 0.31
CA LEU A 51 27.73 -1.83 1.69
C LEU A 51 29.16 -2.28 2.06
N GLY A 52 29.97 -2.71 1.08
CA GLY A 52 31.39 -3.04 1.28
C GLY A 52 31.67 -4.31 2.10
N PHE A 53 30.68 -5.20 2.25
CA PHE A 53 30.84 -6.52 2.86
C PHE A 53 30.48 -7.67 1.91
N ILE A 54 31.02 -8.85 2.19
CA ILE A 54 30.68 -10.12 1.54
C ILE A 54 29.64 -10.83 2.43
N PRO A 55 28.36 -10.90 2.03
CA PRO A 55 27.33 -11.52 2.85
C PRO A 55 27.45 -13.05 2.87
N ASN A 56 26.93 -13.68 3.93
CA ASN A 56 26.76 -15.13 3.96
C ASN A 56 25.67 -15.56 2.95
N ARG A 57 26.06 -16.41 1.99
CA ARG A 57 25.20 -16.85 0.87
C ARG A 57 23.89 -17.48 1.33
N GLY A 58 23.94 -18.30 2.38
CA GLY A 58 22.74 -18.97 2.90
C GLY A 58 21.72 -17.98 3.46
N ALA A 59 22.19 -16.99 4.23
CA ALA A 59 21.32 -15.98 4.84
C ALA A 59 20.64 -15.09 3.79
N VAL A 60 21.39 -14.70 2.75
CA VAL A 60 20.85 -13.93 1.62
C VAL A 60 19.76 -14.71 0.89
N ILE A 61 20.04 -15.95 0.50
CA ILE A 61 19.07 -16.78 -0.23
C ILE A 61 17.80 -16.97 0.60
N MET A 62 17.93 -17.23 1.91
CA MET A 62 16.78 -17.36 2.80
C MET A 62 15.97 -16.07 2.91
N ALA A 63 16.63 -14.91 2.97
CA ALA A 63 15.96 -13.61 2.98
C ALA A 63 15.15 -13.35 1.69
N TYR A 64 15.73 -13.63 0.52
CA TYR A 64 15.03 -13.50 -0.76
C TYR A 64 13.86 -14.48 -0.90
N LEU A 65 14.02 -15.73 -0.47
CA LEU A 65 12.94 -16.72 -0.50
C LEU A 65 11.78 -16.32 0.41
N PHE A 66 12.07 -15.83 1.62
CA PHE A 66 11.04 -15.39 2.55
C PHE A 66 10.33 -14.13 2.04
N MET A 67 11.07 -13.16 1.50
CA MET A 67 10.45 -11.96 0.90
C MET A 67 9.60 -12.33 -0.31
N HIS A 68 10.06 -13.22 -1.18
CA HIS A 68 9.29 -13.68 -2.33
C HIS A 68 8.00 -14.38 -1.89
N MET A 69 8.08 -15.29 -0.92
CA MET A 69 6.92 -15.96 -0.34
C MET A 69 5.91 -14.96 0.23
N HIS A 70 6.38 -13.95 0.98
CA HIS A 70 5.54 -12.87 1.49
C HIS A 70 4.86 -12.07 0.37
N ILE A 71 5.61 -11.65 -0.66
CA ILE A 71 5.09 -10.86 -1.78
C ILE A 71 4.04 -11.65 -2.57
N VAL A 72 4.26 -12.93 -2.83
CA VAL A 72 3.29 -13.77 -3.58
C VAL A 72 1.97 -13.89 -2.82
N ILE A 73 2.02 -14.14 -1.51
CA ILE A 73 0.81 -14.22 -0.67
C ILE A 73 0.11 -12.86 -0.63
N ALA A 74 0.85 -11.79 -0.36
CA ALA A 74 0.29 -10.44 -0.29
C ALA A 74 -0.36 -10.03 -1.63
N PHE A 75 0.31 -10.30 -2.76
CA PHE A 75 -0.19 -10.00 -4.09
C PHE A 75 -1.53 -10.68 -4.35
N SER A 76 -1.69 -11.95 -4.00
CA SER A 76 -2.99 -12.64 -4.12
C SER A 76 -4.08 -12.00 -3.28
N THR A 77 -3.77 -11.60 -2.03
CA THR A 77 -4.77 -11.00 -1.13
C THR A 77 -5.18 -9.57 -1.52
N ILE A 78 -4.26 -8.78 -2.08
CA ILE A 78 -4.50 -7.37 -2.42
C ILE A 78 -5.16 -7.25 -3.80
N THR A 79 -4.79 -8.10 -4.76
CA THR A 79 -5.32 -8.00 -6.13
C THR A 79 -6.78 -8.46 -6.25
N MET A 80 -7.22 -9.39 -5.40
CA MET A 80 -8.56 -9.96 -5.50
C MET A 80 -9.67 -8.90 -5.27
N PRO A 81 -9.64 -8.07 -4.21
CA PRO A 81 -10.58 -6.95 -4.05
C PRO A 81 -10.42 -5.85 -5.11
N ALA A 82 -9.19 -5.61 -5.60
CA ALA A 82 -8.93 -4.61 -6.63
C ALA A 82 -9.57 -5.00 -7.97
N PHE A 83 -9.51 -6.28 -8.35
CA PHE A 83 -10.19 -6.78 -9.54
C PHE A 83 -11.70 -6.66 -9.42
N PHE A 84 -12.27 -6.98 -8.26
CA PHE A 84 -13.70 -6.82 -8.02
C PHE A 84 -14.16 -5.37 -8.19
N MET A 85 -13.43 -4.42 -7.61
CA MET A 85 -13.73 -2.98 -7.77
C MET A 85 -13.54 -2.51 -9.22
N ALA A 86 -12.51 -2.98 -9.92
CA ALA A 86 -12.29 -2.65 -11.32
C ALA A 86 -13.39 -3.21 -12.24
N GLU A 87 -13.88 -4.43 -11.97
CA GLU A 87 -15.00 -5.04 -12.68
C GLU A 87 -16.30 -4.27 -12.45
N ARG A 88 -16.56 -3.85 -11.21
CA ARG A 88 -17.71 -2.99 -10.88
C ARG A 88 -17.64 -1.63 -11.57
N PHE A 89 -16.44 -1.04 -11.69
CA PHE A 89 -16.27 0.27 -12.32
C PHE A 89 -16.29 0.23 -13.86
N LEU A 90 -15.57 -0.71 -14.49
CA LEU A 90 -15.43 -0.77 -15.94
C LEU A 90 -16.51 -1.60 -16.65
N LEU A 91 -16.90 -2.76 -16.10
CA LEU A 91 -17.92 -3.61 -16.71
C LEU A 91 -19.32 -3.33 -16.15
N GLY A 92 -19.41 -2.71 -14.97
CA GLY A 92 -20.70 -2.46 -14.30
C GLY A 92 -21.40 -3.73 -13.81
N MET A 93 -20.71 -4.89 -13.80
CA MET A 93 -21.15 -6.12 -13.14
C MET A 93 -21.14 -5.89 -11.61
N HIS A 94 -21.99 -6.58 -10.86
CA HIS A 94 -22.17 -6.34 -9.40
C HIS A 94 -22.69 -4.93 -9.05
N LYS A 95 -23.45 -4.29 -9.95
CA LYS A 95 -24.32 -3.20 -9.51
C LYS A 95 -25.51 -3.81 -8.80
N ASP A 96 -25.70 -3.43 -7.54
CA ASP A 96 -26.93 -3.71 -6.80
C ASP A 96 -28.08 -3.28 -7.72
N GLN A 97 -28.87 -4.25 -8.19
CA GLN A 97 -30.10 -3.91 -8.87
C GLN A 97 -30.91 -3.09 -7.86
N PRO A 98 -31.43 -1.91 -8.23
CA PRO A 98 -32.37 -1.23 -7.38
C PRO A 98 -33.54 -2.20 -7.23
N VAL A 99 -33.69 -2.79 -6.04
CA VAL A 99 -34.91 -3.51 -5.71
C VAL A 99 -35.99 -2.45 -5.77
N LEU A 100 -36.72 -2.43 -6.89
CA LEU A 100 -37.94 -1.70 -7.06
C LEU A 100 -38.94 -2.35 -6.11
N ASP A 101 -38.92 -1.93 -4.86
CA ASP A 101 -40.03 -2.15 -3.95
C ASP A 101 -41.12 -1.17 -4.40
N ALA A 102 -41.92 -1.64 -5.35
CA ALA A 102 -43.23 -1.07 -5.57
C ALA A 102 -43.96 -1.23 -4.23
N GLU A 103 -44.13 -0.11 -3.51
CA GLU A 103 -45.17 0.18 -2.48
C GLU A 103 -44.68 1.11 -1.35
N GLN A 104 -43.49 1.72 -1.37
CA GLN A 104 -43.27 2.96 -0.60
C GLN A 104 -42.05 3.78 -1.03
N GLY A 105 -42.29 4.99 -1.54
CA GLY A 105 -41.26 5.89 -2.07
C GLY A 105 -40.29 6.46 -1.04
N VAL A 106 -39.25 5.69 -0.72
CA VAL A 106 -38.01 6.19 -0.10
C VAL A 106 -36.82 5.47 -0.76
N GLU A 107 -36.08 6.19 -1.61
CA GLU A 107 -34.76 5.73 -2.10
C GLU A 107 -33.80 5.62 -0.92
N ILE A 108 -33.61 4.41 -0.38
CA ILE A 108 -32.50 4.12 0.53
C ILE A 108 -31.30 3.75 -0.33
N HIS A 109 -30.51 4.75 -0.69
CA HIS A 109 -29.14 4.52 -1.17
C HIS A 109 -28.33 3.95 0.00
N GLU A 110 -28.23 2.63 0.09
CA GLU A 110 -27.43 1.94 1.10
C GLU A 110 -25.93 2.14 0.78
N LYS A 111 -25.40 3.32 1.13
CA LYS A 111 -23.97 3.47 1.36
C LYS A 111 -23.67 2.69 2.62
N ILE A 112 -22.96 1.58 2.48
CA ILE A 112 -22.39 0.81 3.59
C ILE A 112 -21.42 1.73 4.34
N SER A 113 -21.95 2.45 5.33
CA SER A 113 -21.19 3.14 6.36
C SER A 113 -21.90 2.91 7.69
N SER A 114 -21.90 1.66 8.16
CA SER A 114 -22.28 1.34 9.53
C SER A 114 -21.02 1.24 10.40
N LEU A 115 -20.56 2.41 10.85
CA LEU A 115 -19.80 2.55 12.09
C LEU A 115 -20.79 2.62 13.26
N ALA A 116 -21.02 1.51 13.94
CA ALA A 116 -21.60 1.38 15.28
C ALA A 116 -21.43 -0.10 15.68
N ASP A 117 -20.88 -0.55 16.80
CA ASP A 117 -20.61 0.05 18.11
C ASP A 117 -19.56 -0.84 18.84
N ALA A 118 -18.96 -0.35 19.92
CA ALA A 118 -17.73 -0.88 20.51
C ALA A 118 -17.90 -1.83 21.72
N SER A 119 -17.29 -3.04 21.63
CA SER A 119 -16.68 -3.89 22.70
C SER A 119 -17.60 -4.59 23.75
N PRO A 120 -17.10 -5.61 24.52
CA PRO A 120 -15.97 -6.55 24.35
C PRO A 120 -16.34 -8.05 24.54
N SER A 121 -15.43 -8.94 24.13
CA SER A 121 -15.27 -10.35 24.55
C SER A 121 -16.44 -11.33 24.35
N GLN A 122 -16.35 -12.19 23.34
CA GLN A 122 -16.48 -13.64 23.53
C GLN A 122 -16.00 -14.39 22.29
N ILE A 123 -14.96 -15.20 22.54
CA ILE A 123 -14.59 -16.48 21.97
C ILE A 123 -15.46 -16.95 20.81
N ILE A 124 -14.78 -17.27 19.70
CA ILE A 124 -15.18 -18.15 18.59
C ILE A 124 -16.34 -19.08 19.01
N GLU A 125 -17.56 -18.74 18.61
CA GLU A 125 -18.65 -19.69 18.56
C GLU A 125 -19.51 -19.37 17.34
N CYS A 126 -19.24 -20.08 16.26
CA CYS A 126 -20.05 -20.09 15.05
C CYS A 126 -21.42 -20.67 15.40
N ASN A 127 -22.38 -19.83 15.79
CA ASN A 127 -23.75 -20.28 16.00
C ASN A 127 -24.62 -19.91 14.79
N TYR A 128 -24.90 -20.94 13.99
CA TYR A 128 -25.82 -20.98 12.87
C TYR A 128 -27.25 -20.79 13.39
N ALA A 129 -27.69 -19.53 13.52
CA ALA A 129 -29.09 -19.21 13.77
C ALA A 129 -29.41 -17.78 13.29
N SER A 130 -29.50 -17.60 11.97
CA SER A 130 -30.12 -16.43 11.34
C SER A 130 -30.69 -16.85 9.97
N THR A 131 -31.73 -17.68 10.04
CA THR A 131 -32.50 -18.19 8.91
C THR A 131 -33.52 -17.13 8.47
N ALA A 132 -33.01 -16.04 7.90
CA ALA A 132 -33.78 -15.08 7.09
C ALA A 132 -32.82 -14.22 6.24
N ASN A 133 -31.72 -13.75 6.83
CA ASN A 133 -30.68 -12.97 6.12
C ASN A 133 -29.72 -13.84 5.30
N ASN A 134 -29.57 -15.12 5.63
CA ASN A 134 -28.75 -16.03 4.84
C ASN A 134 -29.36 -16.34 3.47
N LEU A 135 -30.68 -16.30 3.30
CA LEU A 135 -31.29 -16.60 1.99
C LEU A 135 -31.00 -15.48 0.99
N GLN A 136 -31.09 -14.22 1.41
CA GLN A 136 -30.83 -13.07 0.54
C GLN A 136 -29.33 -12.93 0.21
N VAL A 137 -28.45 -13.25 1.17
CA VAL A 137 -26.99 -13.26 0.98
C VAL A 137 -26.54 -14.45 0.12
N VAL A 138 -27.11 -15.65 0.31
CA VAL A 138 -26.81 -16.82 -0.53
C VAL A 138 -27.34 -16.65 -1.96
N VAL A 139 -28.53 -16.06 -2.13
CA VAL A 139 -29.06 -15.70 -3.45
C VAL A 139 -28.17 -14.66 -4.14
N ASN A 140 -27.64 -13.68 -3.41
CA ASN A 140 -26.71 -12.68 -3.96
C ASN A 140 -25.39 -13.33 -4.43
N TYR A 141 -24.78 -14.23 -3.64
CA TYR A 141 -23.56 -14.93 -4.06
C TYR A 141 -23.77 -15.87 -5.27
N GLU A 142 -24.91 -16.57 -5.34
CA GLU A 142 -25.23 -17.42 -6.49
C GLU A 142 -25.55 -16.61 -7.75
N ASP A 143 -26.26 -15.47 -7.62
CA ASP A 143 -26.53 -14.55 -8.73
C ASP A 143 -25.25 -13.85 -9.22
N GLU A 144 -24.38 -13.40 -8.30
CA GLU A 144 -23.06 -12.86 -8.63
C GLU A 144 -22.20 -13.90 -9.36
N MET A 145 -22.17 -15.17 -8.90
CA MET A 145 -21.47 -16.25 -9.62
C MET A 145 -22.11 -16.59 -10.98
N SER A 146 -23.42 -16.42 -11.11
CA SER A 146 -24.14 -16.65 -12.38
C SER A 146 -23.79 -15.60 -13.43
N GLU A 147 -23.48 -14.37 -13.02
CA GLU A 147 -23.09 -13.26 -13.91
C GLU A 147 -21.75 -13.55 -14.62
N TYR A 148 -20.85 -14.29 -13.96
CA TYR A 148 -19.58 -14.76 -14.53
C TYR A 148 -19.74 -15.94 -15.51
N ARG A 149 -20.90 -16.62 -15.55
CA ARG A 149 -21.12 -17.82 -16.39
C ARG A 149 -21.38 -17.52 -17.87
N GLY A 150 -21.73 -16.29 -18.22
CA GLY A 150 -21.96 -15.91 -19.61
C GLY A 150 -20.67 -15.91 -20.42
N LYS A 151 -20.57 -16.68 -21.52
CA LYS A 151 -19.34 -16.81 -22.34
C LYS A 151 -18.74 -15.48 -22.80
N LEU A 152 -19.58 -14.48 -23.07
CA LEU A 152 -19.15 -13.13 -23.47
C LEU A 152 -18.65 -12.31 -22.28
N ASN A 153 -19.34 -12.38 -21.14
CA ASN A 153 -18.92 -11.72 -19.89
C ASN A 153 -17.64 -12.37 -19.35
N MET A 154 -17.49 -13.68 -19.58
CA MET A 154 -16.32 -14.45 -19.20
C MET A 154 -15.04 -13.93 -19.87
N LEU A 155 -15.10 -13.74 -21.19
CA LEU A 155 -13.99 -13.19 -21.96
C LEU A 155 -13.68 -11.74 -21.57
N ARG A 156 -14.72 -10.93 -21.28
CA ARG A 156 -14.53 -9.52 -20.88
C ARG A 156 -13.86 -9.39 -19.52
N TYR A 157 -14.25 -10.16 -18.50
CA TYR A 157 -13.57 -10.11 -17.20
C TYR A 157 -12.14 -10.63 -17.29
N MET A 158 -11.93 -11.74 -18.02
CA MET A 158 -10.61 -12.35 -18.16
C MET A 158 -9.65 -11.40 -18.87
N PHE A 159 -10.13 -10.72 -19.93
CA PHE A 159 -9.36 -9.72 -20.65
C PHE A 159 -9.06 -8.49 -19.78
N LEU A 160 -10.02 -8.01 -18.98
CA LEU A 160 -9.78 -6.89 -18.06
C LEU A 160 -8.71 -7.23 -17.03
N ARG A 161 -8.82 -8.38 -16.36
CA ARG A 161 -7.82 -8.83 -15.37
C ARG A 161 -6.43 -8.99 -16.01
N LEU A 162 -6.37 -9.60 -17.20
CA LEU A 162 -5.13 -9.75 -17.95
C LEU A 162 -4.52 -8.41 -18.36
N CYS A 163 -5.35 -7.45 -18.79
CA CYS A 163 -4.92 -6.10 -19.16
C CYS A 163 -4.33 -5.36 -17.94
N ILE A 164 -5.02 -5.40 -16.79
CA ILE A 164 -4.52 -4.80 -15.56
C ILE A 164 -3.19 -5.43 -15.17
N LEU A 165 -3.09 -6.76 -15.15
CA LEU A 165 -1.83 -7.46 -14.84
C LEU A 165 -0.71 -7.11 -15.82
N ALA A 166 -1.00 -7.03 -17.12
CA ALA A 166 -0.02 -6.66 -18.13
C ALA A 166 0.50 -5.23 -17.90
N LEU A 167 -0.39 -4.28 -17.58
CA LEU A 167 0.00 -2.90 -17.24
C LEU A 167 0.86 -2.86 -15.97
N LEU A 168 0.52 -3.62 -14.92
CA LEU A 168 1.33 -3.71 -13.72
C LEU A 168 2.73 -4.27 -14.01
N VAL A 169 2.84 -5.29 -14.87
CA VAL A 169 4.14 -5.87 -15.27
C VAL A 169 4.97 -4.88 -16.08
N VAL A 170 4.36 -4.19 -17.05
CA VAL A 170 5.05 -3.15 -17.84
C VAL A 170 5.56 -2.03 -16.94
N ALA A 171 4.71 -1.54 -16.01
CA ALA A 171 5.12 -0.56 -15.01
C ALA A 171 6.26 -1.09 -14.13
N SER A 172 6.21 -2.35 -13.70
CA SER A 172 7.27 -2.96 -12.88
C SER A 172 8.61 -3.04 -13.62
N ILE A 173 8.61 -3.25 -14.93
CA ILE A 173 9.84 -3.28 -15.75
C ILE A 173 10.41 -1.87 -15.89
N PHE A 174 9.58 -0.88 -16.20
CA PHE A 174 10.04 0.49 -16.42
C PHE A 174 10.50 1.18 -15.12
N LEU A 175 9.83 0.90 -14.00
CA LEU A 175 10.09 1.55 -12.71
C LEU A 175 11.03 0.75 -11.80
N ARG A 176 11.65 -0.33 -12.31
CA ARG A 176 12.54 -1.20 -11.53
C ARG A 176 13.67 -0.43 -10.85
N ASP A 177 14.27 0.51 -11.57
CA ASP A 177 15.45 1.24 -11.12
C ASP A 177 15.11 2.41 -10.19
N HIS A 178 13.85 2.83 -10.15
CA HIS A 178 13.33 3.96 -9.36
C HIS A 178 12.22 3.52 -8.38
N PHE A 179 12.34 2.33 -7.82
CA PHE A 179 11.32 1.76 -6.93
C PHE A 179 10.98 2.67 -5.73
N LEU A 180 11.97 3.38 -5.18
CA LEU A 180 11.76 4.30 -4.07
C LEU A 180 10.95 5.52 -4.49
N ASP A 181 11.29 6.13 -5.63
CA ASP A 181 10.54 7.26 -6.16
C ASP A 181 9.09 6.84 -6.46
N LEU A 182 8.86 5.60 -6.92
CA LEU A 182 7.51 5.05 -7.07
C LEU A 182 6.78 4.91 -5.73
N VAL A 183 7.43 4.38 -4.70
CA VAL A 183 6.83 4.21 -3.37
C VAL A 183 6.52 5.57 -2.74
N ASP A 184 7.43 6.54 -2.86
CA ASP A 184 7.27 7.90 -2.37
C ASP A 184 6.16 8.64 -3.13
N PHE A 185 6.12 8.51 -4.45
CA PHE A 185 5.02 9.03 -5.28
C PHE A 185 3.67 8.44 -4.87
N THR A 186 3.59 7.12 -4.68
CA THR A 186 2.34 6.43 -4.31
C THR A 186 1.90 6.78 -2.88
N GLY A 187 2.85 6.89 -1.96
CA GLY A 187 2.59 7.29 -0.57
C GLY A 187 2.12 8.74 -0.46
N ALA A 188 2.81 9.65 -1.14
CA ALA A 188 2.46 11.07 -1.16
C ALA A 188 1.08 11.34 -1.80
N SER A 189 0.69 10.53 -2.79
CA SER A 189 -0.59 10.67 -3.49
C SER A 189 -1.72 9.85 -2.86
N ALA A 190 -1.77 8.55 -3.12
CA ALA A 190 -2.91 7.69 -2.81
C ALA A 190 -3.09 7.51 -1.30
N VAL A 191 -2.00 7.31 -0.55
CA VAL A 191 -2.09 7.12 0.91
C VAL A 191 -2.48 8.41 1.59
N THR A 192 -1.85 9.55 1.28
CA THR A 192 -2.23 10.85 1.87
C THR A 192 -3.67 11.22 1.56
N ALA A 193 -4.14 11.00 0.32
CA ALA A 193 -5.52 11.28 -0.05
C ALA A 193 -6.53 10.40 0.69
N SER A 194 -6.30 9.09 0.73
CA SER A 194 -7.24 8.11 1.30
C SER A 194 -7.23 8.04 2.83
N SER A 195 -6.06 8.18 3.46
CA SER A 195 -5.89 7.95 4.91
C SER A 195 -5.86 9.23 5.75
N LEU A 196 -5.52 10.38 5.17
CA LEU A 196 -5.46 11.66 5.88
C LEU A 196 -6.53 12.63 5.40
N VAL A 197 -6.51 12.99 4.10
CA VAL A 197 -7.37 14.06 3.57
C VAL A 197 -8.85 13.65 3.65
N LEU A 198 -9.20 12.47 3.15
CA LEU A 198 -10.60 12.04 3.06
C LEU A 198 -11.28 11.83 4.42
N PRO A 199 -10.67 11.19 5.43
CA PRO A 199 -11.25 11.10 6.78
C PRO A 199 -11.39 12.47 7.46
N LEU A 200 -10.39 13.36 7.32
CA LEU A 200 -10.45 14.71 7.89
C LEU A 200 -11.54 15.56 7.22
N LEU A 201 -11.69 15.47 5.89
CA LEU A 201 -12.75 16.16 5.16
C LEU A 201 -14.15 15.70 5.60
N PHE A 202 -14.35 14.38 5.79
CA PHE A 202 -15.61 13.87 6.31
C PHE A 202 -15.87 14.32 7.74
N TYR A 203 -14.84 14.32 8.59
CA TYR A 203 -14.95 14.81 9.96
C TYR A 203 -15.39 16.28 10.00
N LEU A 204 -14.75 17.16 9.21
CA LEU A 204 -15.18 18.54 9.09
C LEU A 204 -16.61 18.65 8.57
N LYS A 205 -16.94 17.93 7.47
CA LYS A 205 -18.25 18.03 6.82
C LYS A 205 -19.39 17.61 7.75
N VAL A 206 -19.18 16.57 8.57
CA VAL A 206 -20.19 16.05 9.50
C VAL A 206 -20.34 16.94 10.74
N PHE A 207 -19.24 17.41 11.32
CA PHE A 207 -19.27 18.14 12.61
C PHE A 207 -19.10 19.66 12.48
N TRP A 208 -19.25 20.22 11.28
CA TRP A 208 -18.98 21.62 10.99
C TRP A 208 -19.65 22.63 11.93
N ASN A 209 -20.87 22.31 12.39
CA ASN A 209 -21.68 23.19 13.25
C ASN A 209 -21.56 22.87 14.75
N LYS A 210 -20.87 21.78 15.11
CA LYS A 210 -20.70 21.31 16.49
C LYS A 210 -19.28 21.56 17.02
N LEU A 211 -18.33 21.85 16.11
CA LEU A 211 -16.93 22.04 16.46
C LEU A 211 -16.63 23.49 16.85
N PRO A 212 -15.85 23.71 17.91
CA PRO A 212 -15.34 25.03 18.24
C PRO A 212 -14.32 25.49 17.19
N ALA A 213 -14.20 26.81 17.03
CA ALA A 213 -13.44 27.41 15.93
C ALA A 213 -11.95 27.01 15.90
N TYR A 214 -11.35 26.69 17.06
CA TYR A 214 -9.94 26.28 17.17
C TYR A 214 -9.69 24.88 16.58
N GLU A 215 -10.57 23.91 16.84
CA GLU A 215 -10.47 22.55 16.28
C GLU A 215 -10.68 22.56 14.77
N ARG A 216 -11.65 23.35 14.31
CA ARG A 216 -11.91 23.53 12.87
C ARG A 216 -10.70 24.15 12.17
N ALA A 217 -10.10 25.20 12.72
CA ALA A 217 -8.92 25.84 12.15
C ALA A 217 -7.73 24.86 12.12
N GLY A 218 -7.51 24.10 13.20
CA GLY A 218 -6.46 23.10 13.28
C GLY A 218 -6.60 22.00 12.22
N SER A 219 -7.80 21.43 12.05
CA SER A 219 -8.02 20.40 11.04
C SER A 219 -7.89 20.94 9.60
N VAL A 220 -8.34 22.17 9.31
CA VAL A 220 -8.10 22.81 8.00
C VAL A 220 -6.60 23.03 7.76
N MET A 221 -5.86 23.49 8.78
CA MET A 221 -4.42 23.69 8.68
C MET A 221 -3.69 22.37 8.38
N ILE A 222 -4.04 21.28 9.08
CA ILE A 222 -3.45 19.96 8.85
C ILE A 222 -3.71 19.49 7.41
N ILE A 223 -4.96 19.60 6.92
CA ILE A 223 -5.30 19.26 5.54
C ILE A 223 -4.45 20.08 4.57
N ALA A 224 -4.36 21.40 4.76
CA ALA A 224 -3.60 22.28 3.88
C ALA A 224 -2.11 21.93 3.85
N VAL A 225 -1.48 21.75 5.02
CA VAL A 225 -0.05 21.40 5.12
C VAL A 225 0.23 20.03 4.51
N CYS A 226 -0.58 19.02 4.84
CA CYS A 226 -0.42 17.67 4.27
C CYS A 226 -0.64 17.66 2.75
N SER A 227 -1.59 18.44 2.23
CA SER A 227 -1.79 18.56 0.78
C SER A 227 -0.62 19.26 0.09
N VAL A 228 -0.08 20.34 0.66
CA VAL A 228 1.08 21.05 0.07
C VAL A 228 2.32 20.15 0.07
N LEU A 229 2.62 19.50 1.20
CA LEU A 229 3.75 18.58 1.31
C LEU A 229 3.56 17.35 0.41
N GLY A 230 2.35 16.80 0.34
CA GLY A 230 2.02 15.68 -0.55
C GLY A 230 2.22 16.04 -2.02
N VAL A 231 1.75 17.20 -2.47
CA VAL A 231 1.96 17.68 -3.84
C VAL A 231 3.44 17.93 -4.12
N TYR A 232 4.18 18.50 -3.17
CA TYR A 232 5.62 18.72 -3.29
C TYR A 232 6.40 17.42 -3.50
N VAL A 233 6.19 16.43 -2.63
CA VAL A 233 6.86 15.12 -2.73
C VAL A 233 6.43 14.39 -4.00
N MET A 234 5.15 14.42 -4.34
CA MET A 234 4.63 13.83 -5.57
C MET A 234 5.27 14.45 -6.82
N TYR A 235 5.47 15.78 -6.85
CA TYR A 235 6.14 16.45 -7.96
C TYR A 235 7.61 16.08 -8.05
N TYR A 236 8.33 16.09 -6.93
CA TYR A 236 9.75 15.74 -6.88
C TYR A 236 10.00 14.30 -7.30
N ALA A 237 9.29 13.35 -6.69
CA ALA A 237 9.38 11.93 -7.02
C ALA A 237 8.93 11.67 -8.47
N GLY A 238 7.86 12.33 -8.93
CA GLY A 238 7.39 12.22 -10.30
C GLY A 238 8.39 12.73 -11.33
N LYS A 239 9.10 13.83 -11.05
CA LYS A 239 10.17 14.33 -11.92
C LYS A 239 11.29 13.29 -12.05
N ASN A 240 11.76 12.76 -10.92
CA ASN A 240 12.81 11.74 -10.91
C ASN A 240 12.37 10.45 -11.63
N LEU A 241 11.08 10.11 -11.57
CA LEU A 241 10.53 8.88 -12.13
C LEU A 241 10.33 8.92 -13.66
N PHE A 242 9.99 10.09 -14.23
CA PHE A 242 9.67 10.21 -15.66
C PHE A 242 10.71 10.98 -16.48
N ASN A 243 11.60 11.76 -15.85
CA ASN A 243 12.67 12.48 -16.53
C ASN A 243 13.88 12.65 -15.59
N PRO A 244 14.68 11.59 -15.38
CA PRO A 244 15.85 11.66 -14.50
C PRO A 244 16.84 12.70 -15.05
N ASP A 245 17.23 13.66 -14.21
CA ASP A 245 18.30 14.60 -14.55
C ASP A 245 19.61 13.81 -14.71
N SER A 246 20.38 14.09 -15.75
CA SER A 246 21.54 13.31 -16.22
C SER A 246 22.76 13.26 -15.27
N ASP A 247 22.66 13.86 -14.08
CA ASP A 247 23.72 13.94 -13.07
C ASP A 247 23.32 13.22 -11.76
N SER A 248 22.83 11.98 -11.87
CA SER A 248 22.46 11.19 -10.69
C SER A 248 23.69 10.65 -9.97
N VAL A 249 24.05 11.32 -8.88
CA VAL A 249 25.03 10.84 -7.89
C VAL A 249 24.50 9.56 -7.23
N THR A 250 25.35 8.53 -7.13
CA THR A 250 24.97 7.19 -6.63
C THR A 250 24.56 7.20 -5.15
N PHE A 251 25.05 8.17 -4.37
CA PHE A 251 24.70 8.37 -2.95
C PHE A 251 24.34 9.83 -2.63
N PRO A 252 23.09 10.27 -2.84
CA PRO A 252 22.69 11.67 -2.70
C PRO A 252 22.73 12.20 -1.26
N TYR A 253 22.75 11.31 -0.27
CA TYR A 253 22.80 11.66 1.16
C TYR A 253 24.23 11.73 1.73
N CYS A 254 25.25 11.47 0.90
CA CYS A 254 26.66 11.60 1.26
C CYS A 254 27.21 13.00 0.93
N SER A 255 28.25 13.42 1.65
CA SER A 255 29.04 14.60 1.26
C SER A 255 29.65 14.41 -0.13
N GLU A 256 29.91 15.51 -0.85
CA GLU A 256 30.30 15.53 -2.28
C GLU A 256 31.46 14.56 -2.63
N GLU A 257 32.38 14.31 -1.70
CA GLU A 257 33.51 13.39 -1.87
C GLU A 257 33.13 11.88 -1.90
N TYR A 258 31.98 11.48 -1.34
CA TYR A 258 31.53 10.08 -1.23
C TYR A 258 30.22 9.80 -2.00
N GLN A 259 29.89 10.68 -2.93
CA GLN A 259 28.73 10.57 -3.81
C GLN A 259 28.93 9.50 -4.90
N SER A 260 30.18 9.17 -5.23
CA SER A 260 30.57 8.16 -6.23
C SER A 260 31.11 6.84 -5.66
N ASP A 261 31.76 6.86 -4.48
CA ASP A 261 32.51 5.71 -3.96
C ASP A 261 32.08 5.25 -2.54
N PRO A 262 32.04 3.93 -2.25
CA PRO A 262 31.67 3.39 -0.95
C PRO A 262 32.63 3.82 0.18
N TYR A 263 32.11 4.44 1.25
CA TYR A 263 32.90 4.93 2.39
C TYR A 263 33.39 3.77 3.29
N TYR A 264 32.64 2.67 3.36
CA TYR A 264 32.93 1.56 4.26
C TYR A 264 33.43 0.33 3.52
N VAL A 265 34.74 0.22 3.33
CA VAL A 265 35.39 -1.06 2.99
C VAL A 265 35.81 -1.71 4.30
N ARG A 266 35.09 -2.76 4.74
CA ARG A 266 35.53 -3.53 5.91
C ARG A 266 36.79 -4.31 5.52
N ASN A 267 37.94 -3.74 5.82
CA ASN A 267 39.23 -4.36 5.51
C ASN A 267 39.34 -5.70 6.26
N THR A 268 39.37 -6.82 5.54
CA THR A 268 39.49 -8.18 6.08
C THR A 268 40.94 -8.51 6.48
N THR A 269 41.63 -7.55 7.09
CA THR A 269 43.01 -7.69 7.60
C THR A 269 43.08 -7.39 9.10
N SER A 270 42.28 -8.10 9.88
CA SER A 270 42.68 -8.42 11.27
C SER A 270 42.17 -9.82 11.62
N ASN A 271 43.13 -10.76 11.63
CA ASN A 271 43.13 -12.13 12.18
C ASN A 271 41.79 -12.76 12.59
#